data_AF-A0A2U0DK46-F1
#
_entry.id   AF-A0A2U0DK46-F1
#
_cell.length_a   1.000
_cell.length_b   1.000
_cell.length_c   1.000
_cell.angle_alpha   90.00
_cell.angle_beta   90.00
_cell.angle_gamma   90.00
#
_symmetry.space_group_name_H-M   'P 1'
#
loop_
_entity.id
_entity.type
_entity.pdbx_description
1 polymer ?
#
loop_
_entity_poly.entity_id
_entity_poly.type
_entity_poly.pdbx_seq_one_letter_code
_entity_poly.pdbx_strand_id
1 'polypeptide(L)'
;MKIELYMSCPRCLSEGNNTAQQYWRHSWPCGGILTLDEKARVSCKKCFSRKKLIDIQLKCEEGRHTYVVSTVEGYAAAISTSGHLVNECGMAWLKSVLVNL
;
A
#
# COMPACT_ATOMS: atom_id res chain seq x y z
N MET A 1 5.48 9.53 -10.71
CA MET A 1 5.88 9.70 -9.28
C MET A 1 5.86 8.36 -8.56
N LYS A 2 6.78 8.13 -7.61
CA LYS A 2 6.74 6.99 -6.69
C LYS A 2 6.73 7.51 -5.26
N ILE A 3 5.82 7.02 -4.44
CA ILE A 3 5.79 7.33 -3.01
C ILE A 3 6.10 6.09 -2.20
N GLU A 4 6.58 6.25 -0.98
CA GLU A 4 6.70 5.13 -0.04
C GLU A 4 5.31 4.62 0.32
N LEU A 5 5.15 3.31 0.39
CA LEU A 5 3.90 2.68 0.77
C LEU A 5 3.77 2.77 2.29
N TYR A 6 3.29 3.93 2.76
CA TYR A 6 3.04 4.24 4.16
C TYR A 6 1.53 4.37 4.38
N MET A 7 0.92 3.32 4.92
CA MET A 7 -0.53 3.23 5.12
C MET A 7 -0.88 2.21 6.20
N SER A 8 -2.09 2.31 6.76
CA SER A 8 -2.65 1.31 7.67
C SER A 8 -2.90 -0.04 6.97
N CYS A 9 -3.19 -1.10 7.72
CA CYS A 9 -3.50 -2.40 7.13
C CYS A 9 -4.81 -2.33 6.32
N PRO A 10 -4.76 -2.54 4.99
CA PRO A 10 -5.94 -2.41 4.14
C PRO A 10 -6.98 -3.49 4.47
N ARG A 11 -6.54 -4.67 4.92
CA ARG A 11 -7.43 -5.74 5.38
C ARG A 11 -8.10 -5.39 6.71
N CYS A 12 -7.35 -4.90 7.70
CA CYS A 12 -7.94 -4.43 8.96
C CYS A 12 -8.99 -3.35 8.70
N LEU A 13 -8.68 -2.35 7.86
CA LEU A 13 -9.63 -1.29 7.52
C LEU A 13 -10.88 -1.83 6.83
N SER A 14 -10.74 -2.80 5.91
CA SER A 14 -11.91 -3.44 5.26
C SER A 14 -12.82 -4.19 6.26
N GLU A 15 -12.27 -4.61 7.40
CA GLU A 15 -13.00 -5.28 8.48
C GLU A 15 -13.44 -4.30 9.59
N GLY A 16 -13.30 -2.99 9.36
CA GLY A 16 -13.69 -1.94 10.32
C GLY A 16 -12.71 -1.75 11.48
N ASN A 17 -11.51 -2.33 11.41
CA ASN A 17 -10.48 -2.20 12.43
C ASN A 17 -9.55 -1.02 12.13
N ASN A 18 -9.30 -0.20 13.14
CA ASN A 18 -8.26 0.84 13.07
C ASN A 18 -6.89 0.23 13.39
N THR A 19 -5.90 0.55 12.56
CA THR A 19 -4.48 0.20 12.80
C THR A 19 -3.61 1.42 12.54
N ALA A 20 -2.47 1.49 13.22
CA ALA A 20 -1.47 2.51 12.94
C ALA A 20 -0.99 2.44 11.48
N GLN A 21 -0.53 3.57 10.96
CA GLN A 21 0.14 3.63 9.67
C GLN A 21 1.56 3.10 9.81
N GLN A 22 2.02 2.37 8.79
CA GLN A 22 3.35 1.76 8.81
C GLN A 22 3.95 1.72 7.42
N TYR A 23 5.28 1.65 7.38
CA TYR A 23 6.00 1.41 6.13
C TYR A 23 5.90 -0.06 5.77
N TRP A 24 5.25 -0.34 4.64
CA TRP A 24 5.19 -1.70 4.13
C TRP A 24 6.54 -2.13 3.57
N ARG A 25 6.96 -3.34 3.92
CA ARG A 25 8.28 -3.89 3.58
C ARG A 25 8.15 -5.19 2.80
N HIS A 26 9.08 -5.40 1.88
CA HIS A 26 9.23 -6.67 1.20
C HIS A 26 9.73 -7.73 2.19
N SER A 27 8.95 -8.79 2.44
CA SER A 27 9.21 -9.77 3.50
C SER A 27 10.54 -10.49 3.35
N TRP A 28 10.77 -11.16 2.22
CA TRP A 28 11.99 -11.91 1.91
C TRP A 28 12.32 -11.74 0.42
N PRO A 29 13.60 -11.58 0.02
CA PRO A 29 14.81 -11.70 0.85
C PRO A 29 15.35 -10.38 1.44
N CYS A 30 14.77 -9.21 1.12
CA CYS A 30 15.52 -7.96 1.31
C CYS A 30 15.02 -7.00 2.42
N GLY A 31 13.79 -7.13 2.92
CA GLY A 31 13.27 -6.22 3.96
C GLY A 31 13.12 -4.75 3.51
N GLY A 32 13.21 -4.48 2.20
CA GLY A 32 13.22 -3.12 1.67
C GLY A 32 11.84 -2.48 1.68
N ILE A 33 11.78 -1.17 1.92
CA ILE A 33 10.55 -0.38 1.88
C ILE A 33 9.91 -0.50 0.49
N LEU A 34 8.62 -0.75 0.48
CA LEU A 34 7.80 -0.80 -0.73
C LEU A 34 7.42 0.62 -1.14
N THR A 35 7.35 0.85 -2.44
CA THR A 35 6.92 2.10 -3.04
C THR A 35 5.78 1.83 -3.99
N LEU A 36 4.84 2.75 -4.10
CA LEU A 36 3.71 2.67 -5.01
C LEU A 36 3.83 3.77 -6.07
N ASP A 37 3.67 3.38 -7.34
CA ASP A 37 3.60 4.32 -8.46
C ASP A 37 2.16 4.59 -8.91
N GLU A 38 2.00 5.61 -9.76
CA GLU A 38 0.70 6.03 -10.32
C GLU A 38 -0.01 4.97 -11.18
N LYS A 39 0.65 3.86 -11.52
CA LYS A 39 0.08 2.74 -12.27
C LYS A 39 -0.33 1.59 -11.34
N ALA A 40 -0.49 1.88 -10.05
CA ALA A 40 -0.78 0.91 -9.00
C ALA A 40 0.25 -0.23 -8.93
N ARG A 41 1.53 0.04 -9.25
CA ARG A 41 2.59 -0.98 -9.16
C ARG A 41 3.43 -0.74 -7.94
N VAL A 42 3.55 -1.77 -7.13
CA VAL A 42 4.41 -1.80 -5.96
C VAL A 42 5.80 -2.21 -6.39
N SER A 43 6.82 -1.44 -6.01
CA SER A 43 8.23 -1.77 -6.20
C SER A 43 9.03 -1.72 -4.90
N CYS A 44 9.90 -2.69 -4.65
CA CYS A 44 10.80 -2.67 -3.50
C CYS A 44 12.01 -1.76 -3.77
N LYS A 45 12.36 -0.87 -2.84
CA LYS A 45 13.56 0.00 -2.96
C LYS A 45 14.90 -0.74 -2.99
N LYS A 46 14.96 -1.99 -2.49
CA LYS A 46 16.22 -2.76 -2.39
C LYS A 46 16.45 -3.72 -3.55
N CYS A 47 15.48 -4.58 -3.86
CA CYS A 47 15.62 -5.60 -4.91
C CYS A 47 14.90 -5.25 -6.21
N PHE A 48 14.22 -4.10 -6.26
CA PHE A 48 13.49 -3.60 -7.42
C PHE A 48 12.39 -4.53 -7.97
N SER A 49 12.04 -5.59 -7.22
CA SER A 49 10.93 -6.48 -7.55
C SER A 49 9.64 -5.66 -7.69
N ARG A 50 8.86 -5.92 -8.74
CA ARG A 50 7.66 -5.15 -9.06
C ARG A 50 6.46 -6.07 -9.26
N LYS A 51 5.34 -5.74 -8.62
CA LYS A 51 4.04 -6.41 -8.77
C LYS A 51 2.92 -5.37 -8.82
N LYS A 52 1.73 -5.73 -9.30
CA LYS A 52 0.56 -4.87 -9.09
C LYS A 52 0.20 -4.85 -7.60
N LEU A 53 -0.38 -3.74 -7.15
CA LEU A 53 -0.82 -3.57 -5.77
C LEU A 53 -1.85 -4.65 -5.38
N ILE A 54 -2.77 -4.97 -6.28
CA ILE A 54 -3.79 -6.00 -6.02
C ILE A 54 -3.23 -7.43 -5.94
N ASP A 55 -2.02 -7.68 -6.45
CA ASP A 55 -1.39 -8.99 -6.41
C ASP A 55 -0.44 -9.15 -5.20
N ILE A 56 -0.32 -8.12 -4.35
CA ILE A 56 0.62 -8.14 -3.25
C ILE A 56 0.00 -8.75 -2.00
N GLN A 57 0.67 -9.76 -1.45
CA GLN A 57 0.34 -10.28 -0.13
C GLN A 57 1.02 -9.42 0.93
N LEU A 58 0.22 -8.90 1.85
CA LEU A 58 0.69 -8.09 2.96
C LEU A 58 0.62 -8.88 4.26
N LYS A 59 1.66 -8.76 5.09
CA LYS A 59 1.66 -9.30 6.45
C LYS A 59 1.40 -8.16 7.43
N CYS A 60 0.29 -8.21 8.15
CA CYS A 60 -0.08 -7.20 9.11
C CYS A 60 0.89 -7.22 10.32
N GLU A 61 1.45 -6.08 10.72
CA GLU A 61 2.32 -6.01 11.91
C GLU A 61 1.55 -6.21 13.22
N GLU A 62 0.26 -5.88 13.24
CA GLU A 62 -0.67 -6.16 14.36
C GLU A 62 -0.96 -7.67 14.53
N GLY A 63 -0.40 -8.53 13.68
CA GLY A 63 -0.53 -9.99 13.78
C GLY A 63 -1.91 -10.55 13.42
N ARG A 64 -2.88 -9.70 13.06
CA ARG A 64 -4.27 -10.11 12.77
C ARG A 64 -4.43 -10.85 11.44
N HIS A 65 -3.58 -10.53 10.45
CA HIS A 65 -3.64 -11.12 9.11
C HIS A 65 -2.24 -11.47 8.62
N THR A 66 -2.10 -12.69 8.11
CA THR A 66 -0.82 -13.21 7.62
C THR A 66 -0.93 -13.47 6.12
N TYR A 67 -0.20 -12.69 5.32
CA TYR A 67 -0.10 -12.82 3.85
C TYR A 67 -1.43 -12.81 3.10
N VAL A 68 -2.26 -11.80 3.39
CA VAL A 68 -3.57 -11.64 2.76
C VAL A 68 -3.50 -10.59 1.66
N VAL A 69 -4.13 -10.89 0.52
CA VAL A 69 -4.44 -9.90 -0.51
C VAL A 69 -5.67 -9.10 -0.06
N SER A 70 -5.57 -7.78 -0.03
CA SER A 70 -6.70 -6.94 0.35
C SER A 70 -7.63 -6.64 -0.83
N THR A 71 -8.84 -6.19 -0.56
CA THR A 71 -9.78 -5.78 -1.61
C THR A 71 -9.43 -4.38 -2.12
N VAL A 72 -10.00 -4.00 -3.27
CA VAL A 72 -9.81 -2.67 -3.86
C VAL A 72 -10.27 -1.58 -2.87
N GLU A 73 -11.39 -1.81 -2.19
CA GLU A 73 -11.94 -0.90 -1.19
C GLU A 73 -11.01 -0.77 0.03
N GLY A 74 -10.44 -1.89 0.48
CA GLY A 74 -9.45 -1.89 1.56
C GLY A 74 -8.20 -1.08 1.22
N TYR A 75 -7.68 -1.24 0.00
CA TYR A 75 -6.56 -0.42 -0.49
C TYR A 75 -6.94 1.05 -0.64
N ALA A 76 -8.10 1.35 -1.22
CA ALA A 76 -8.59 2.71 -1.38
C ALA A 76 -8.70 3.43 -0.03
N ALA A 77 -9.30 2.76 0.97
CA ALA A 77 -9.41 3.28 2.33
C ALA A 77 -8.04 3.46 3.01
N ALA A 78 -7.12 2.50 2.85
CA ALA A 78 -5.78 2.62 3.41
C ALA A 78 -5.00 3.80 2.80
N ILE A 79 -5.02 3.92 1.48
CA ILE A 79 -4.29 4.98 0.77
C ILE A 79 -4.95 6.34 0.99
N SER A 80 -6.29 6.42 1.10
CA SER A 80 -6.99 7.68 1.37
C SER A 80 -6.62 8.29 2.73
N THR A 81 -6.12 7.48 3.66
CA THR A 81 -5.60 7.97 4.95
C THR A 81 -4.13 8.35 4.90
N SER A 82 -3.41 8.01 3.82
CA SER A 82 -1.98 8.32 3.71
C SER A 82 -1.78 9.84 3.66
N GLY A 83 -0.81 10.36 4.43
CA GLY A 83 -0.54 11.80 4.54
C GLY A 83 -0.05 12.46 3.23
N HIS A 84 0.04 11.72 2.13
CA HIS A 84 0.50 12.19 0.83
C HIS A 84 -0.56 12.96 0.02
N LEU A 85 -1.79 13.09 0.54
CA LEU A 85 -2.95 13.66 -0.18
C LEU A 85 -3.18 15.16 0.08
N VAL A 86 -2.21 15.86 0.66
CA VAL A 86 -2.35 17.26 1.07
C VAL A 86 -2.12 18.29 -0.05
N ASN A 87 -1.82 17.85 -1.27
CA ASN A 87 -1.59 18.73 -2.42
C ASN A 87 -2.18 18.16 -3.73
N GLU A 88 -2.33 19.02 -4.74
CA GLU A 88 -2.93 18.67 -6.04
C GLU A 88 -2.22 17.49 -6.72
N CYS A 89 -0.89 17.47 -6.68
CA CYS A 89 -0.07 16.38 -7.21
C CYS A 89 -0.38 15.03 -6.53
N GLY A 90 -0.53 15.03 -5.21
CA GLY A 90 -0.89 13.86 -4.41
C GLY A 90 -2.29 13.34 -4.73
N MET A 91 -3.26 14.25 -4.90
CA MET A 91 -4.62 13.88 -5.31
C MET A 91 -4.66 13.32 -6.74
N ALA A 92 -3.95 13.94 -7.69
CA ALA A 92 -3.87 13.45 -9.07
C ALA A 92 -3.22 12.06 -9.13
N TRP A 93 -2.17 11.86 -8.34
CA TRP A 93 -1.52 10.56 -8.18
C TRP A 93 -2.49 9.51 -7.61
N LEU A 94 -3.24 9.83 -6.56
CA LEU A 94 -4.22 8.91 -5.98
C LEU A 94 -5.28 8.50 -7.00
N LYS A 95 -5.84 9.48 -7.74
CA LYS A 95 -6.81 9.19 -8.81
C LYS A 95 -6.24 8.22 -9.83
N SER A 96 -4.99 8.44 -10.25
CA SER A 96 -4.30 7.52 -11.18
C SER A 96 -4.14 6.12 -10.60
N VAL A 97 -3.76 5.99 -9.33
CA VAL A 97 -3.66 4.70 -8.64
C VAL A 97 -5.00 3.98 -8.60
N LEU A 98 -6.08 4.67 -8.20
CA LEU A 98 -7.43 4.08 -8.10
C LEU A 98 -7.98 3.62 -9.46
N VAL A 99 -7.64 4.30 -10.56
CA VAL A 99 -8.01 3.89 -11.93
C VAL A 99 -7.24 2.64 -12.40
N ASN A 100 -6.05 2.38 -11.84
CA ASN A 100 -5.18 1.27 -12.23
C ASN A 100 -5.20 0.08 -11.26
N LEU A 101 -5.98 0.19 -10.17
CA LEU A 101 -6.19 -0.86 -9.17
C LEU A 101 -7.09 -1.96 -9.72
#